data_AF-A0A2U0HRE1-F1
#
_entry.id   AF-A0A2U0HRE1-F1
#
_cell.length_a   1.000
_cell.length_b   1.000
_cell.length_c   1.000
_cell.angle_alpha   90.00
_cell.angle_beta   90.00
_cell.angle_gamma   90.00
#
_symmetry.space_group_name_H-M   'P 1'
#
loop_
_entity.id
_entity.type
_entity.pdbx_description
1 polymer ?
#
loop_
_entity_poly.entity_id
_entity_poly.type
_entity_poly.pdbx_seq_one_letter_code
_entity_poly.pdbx_strand_id
1 'polypeptide(L)'
;MTFSWKIENSDIQKIKNVVRENNNQFLKTRIERNVEKMNLSITKDNLIHSMIMCLLTSQQRSGPNSLVGKFLSQKPFPVTAELIENSENKEKFIKQIFLTNGLTRFINKNSKYFSINFDELKKNNWELIKKLEYLNANQTKNSERELADYLKLRLKGFGPKQSRNFLQALGLTKYEIPLDSRIISWLNDFGFPIKLSSTLLSDNNYYHFVSDGIQELCEKADIYPCVFDAVVFSSFDNDEWTTENIML
;
A
#
# COMPACT_ATOMS: atom_id res chain seq x y z
N MET A 1 5.60 -25.49 -18.58
CA MET A 1 6.43 -25.80 -17.39
C MET A 1 5.64 -25.36 -16.17
N THR A 2 5.59 -26.18 -15.12
CA THR A 2 4.89 -25.88 -13.85
C THR A 2 5.93 -25.67 -12.76
N PHE A 3 5.76 -24.63 -11.96
CA PHE A 3 6.60 -24.32 -10.80
C PHE A 3 5.75 -24.50 -9.53
N SER A 4 6.32 -25.07 -8.47
CA SER A 4 5.62 -25.25 -7.18
C SER A 4 6.54 -24.94 -6.01
N TRP A 5 6.07 -24.16 -5.04
CA TRP A 5 6.81 -23.88 -3.81
C TRP A 5 6.72 -25.08 -2.86
N LYS A 6 7.87 -25.59 -2.39
CA LYS A 6 7.89 -26.59 -1.32
C LYS A 6 7.80 -25.84 0.02
N ILE A 7 6.65 -25.95 0.70
CA ILE A 7 6.39 -25.31 1.99
C ILE A 7 6.24 -26.40 3.06
N GLU A 8 7.07 -26.35 4.09
CA GLU A 8 7.08 -27.31 5.18
C GLU A 8 6.23 -26.82 6.38
N ASN A 9 5.86 -27.74 7.28
CA ASN A 9 5.10 -27.37 8.48
C ASN A 9 5.85 -26.34 9.36
N SER A 10 7.18 -26.40 9.38
CA SER A 10 8.04 -25.43 10.07
C SER A 10 7.86 -24.01 9.51
N ASP A 11 7.77 -23.87 8.18
CA ASP A 11 7.53 -22.58 7.50
C ASP A 11 6.16 -22.01 7.87
N ILE A 12 5.13 -22.86 7.88
CA ILE A 12 3.77 -22.50 8.29
C ILE A 12 3.74 -22.01 9.73
N GLN A 13 4.40 -22.72 10.66
CA GLN A 13 4.43 -22.33 12.07
C GLN A 13 5.19 -21.02 12.29
N LYS A 14 6.30 -20.78 11.59
CA LYS A 14 7.03 -19.51 11.65
C LYS A 14 6.13 -18.32 11.28
N ILE A 15 5.38 -18.43 10.19
CA ILE A 15 4.46 -17.36 9.75
C ILE A 15 3.36 -17.13 10.79
N LYS A 16 2.75 -18.20 11.32
CA LYS A 16 1.73 -18.10 12.38
C LYS A 16 2.28 -17.44 13.65
N ASN A 17 3.50 -17.78 14.05
CA ASN A 17 4.12 -17.19 15.24
C ASN A 17 4.40 -15.70 15.05
N VAL A 18 4.94 -15.31 13.90
CA VAL A 18 5.20 -13.90 13.58
C VAL A 18 3.92 -13.07 13.66
N VAL A 19 2.78 -13.58 13.16
CA VAL A 19 1.49 -12.89 13.33
C VAL A 19 1.06 -12.77 14.80
N ARG A 20 1.21 -13.84 15.59
CA ARG A 20 0.84 -13.84 17.01
C ARG A 20 1.70 -12.88 17.84
N GLU A 21 2.99 -12.81 17.54
CA GLU A 21 3.98 -12.00 18.27
C GLU A 21 3.85 -10.51 17.97
N ASN A 22 3.21 -10.13 16.86
CA ASN A 22 3.10 -8.73 16.40
C ASN A 22 1.64 -8.25 16.38
N ASN A 23 0.86 -8.60 17.41
CA ASN A 23 -0.55 -8.21 17.52
C ASN A 23 -0.74 -6.77 18.03
N ASN A 24 -0.31 -5.80 17.21
CA ASN A 24 -0.41 -4.37 17.51
C ASN A 24 -1.62 -3.69 16.82
N GLN A 25 -1.81 -2.40 17.09
CA GLN A 25 -2.94 -1.64 16.57
C GLN A 25 -2.94 -1.54 15.03
N PHE A 26 -1.76 -1.52 14.40
CA PHE A 26 -1.65 -1.48 12.94
C PHE A 26 -2.20 -2.76 12.31
N LEU A 27 -1.87 -3.92 12.89
CA LEU A 27 -2.40 -5.22 12.45
C LEU A 27 -3.92 -5.30 12.58
N LYS A 28 -4.47 -4.94 13.75
CA LYS A 28 -5.91 -4.98 14.00
C LYS A 28 -6.68 -4.15 12.96
N THR A 29 -6.20 -2.94 12.75
CA THR A 29 -6.75 -2.01 11.77
C THR A 29 -6.69 -2.57 10.35
N ARG A 30 -5.58 -3.24 9.99
CA ARG A 30 -5.47 -3.92 8.70
C ARG A 30 -6.53 -5.00 8.54
N ILE A 31 -6.76 -5.82 9.57
CA ILE A 31 -7.76 -6.89 9.54
C ILE A 31 -9.16 -6.30 9.36
N GLU A 32 -9.55 -5.36 10.22
CA GLU A 32 -10.86 -4.69 10.17
C GLU A 32 -11.14 -4.10 8.78
N ARG A 33 -10.17 -3.40 8.20
CA ARG A 33 -10.35 -2.71 6.92
C ARG A 33 -10.26 -3.64 5.72
N ASN A 34 -9.20 -4.44 5.62
CA ASN A 34 -8.88 -5.18 4.40
C ASN A 34 -9.56 -6.56 4.35
N VAL A 35 -9.68 -7.21 5.50
CA VAL A 35 -10.24 -8.57 5.61
C VAL A 35 -11.75 -8.48 5.85
N GLU A 36 -12.15 -7.73 6.88
CA GLU A 36 -13.55 -7.63 7.34
C GLU A 36 -14.34 -6.54 6.59
N LYS A 37 -13.65 -5.70 5.81
CA LYS A 37 -14.26 -4.66 4.97
C LYS A 37 -15.06 -3.63 5.77
N MET A 38 -14.68 -3.39 7.02
CA MET A 38 -15.33 -2.41 7.88
C MET A 38 -15.04 -0.98 7.41
N ASN A 39 -16.10 -0.16 7.38
CA ASN A 39 -16.04 1.28 7.09
C ASN A 39 -15.31 1.63 5.78
N LEU A 40 -15.44 0.78 4.76
CA LEU A 40 -14.88 1.07 3.44
C LEU A 40 -15.68 2.15 2.73
N SER A 41 -14.96 3.11 2.20
CA SER A 41 -15.52 4.23 1.45
C SER A 41 -14.59 4.54 0.27
N ILE A 42 -15.11 4.37 -0.94
CA ILE A 42 -14.37 4.60 -2.20
C ILE A 42 -14.83 5.96 -2.75
N THR A 43 -14.30 7.03 -2.18
CA THR A 43 -14.62 8.41 -2.56
C THR A 43 -13.44 9.09 -3.22
N LYS A 44 -13.68 10.20 -3.93
CA LYS A 44 -12.61 11.03 -4.50
C LYS A 44 -11.57 11.41 -3.44
N ASP A 45 -12.02 11.78 -2.24
CA ASP A 45 -11.14 12.19 -1.14
C ASP A 45 -10.24 11.04 -0.66
N ASN A 46 -10.80 9.83 -0.50
CA ASN A 46 -10.02 8.67 -0.09
C ASN A 46 -9.02 8.24 -1.17
N LEU A 47 -9.38 8.39 -2.46
CA LEU A 47 -8.47 8.19 -3.58
C LEU A 47 -7.33 9.21 -3.57
N ILE A 48 -7.63 10.49 -3.32
CA ILE A 48 -6.63 11.58 -3.23
C ILE A 48 -5.68 11.34 -2.06
N HIS A 49 -6.23 11.02 -0.88
CA HIS A 49 -5.43 10.72 0.31
C HIS A 49 -4.50 9.53 0.05
N SER A 50 -5.04 8.43 -0.48
CA SER A 50 -4.26 7.24 -0.82
C SER A 50 -3.19 7.52 -1.88
N MET A 51 -3.48 8.37 -2.86
CA MET A 51 -2.51 8.77 -3.88
C MET A 51 -1.36 9.59 -3.29
N ILE A 52 -1.68 10.55 -2.43
CA ILE A 52 -0.69 11.37 -1.72
C ILE A 52 0.19 10.49 -0.84
N MET A 53 -0.41 9.54 -0.12
CA MET A 53 0.32 8.54 0.66
C MET A 53 1.33 7.80 -0.22
N CYS A 54 0.90 7.24 -1.36
CA CYS A 54 1.80 6.49 -2.24
C CYS A 54 2.95 7.33 -2.80
N LEU A 55 2.67 8.58 -3.19
CA LEU A 55 3.70 9.48 -3.71
C LEU A 55 4.74 9.85 -2.63
N LEU A 56 4.28 10.13 -1.41
CA LEU A 56 5.16 10.49 -0.29
C LEU A 56 5.98 9.30 0.21
N THR A 57 5.37 8.12 0.34
CA THR A 57 6.01 6.92 0.93
C THR A 57 6.91 6.13 -0.04
N SER A 58 7.00 6.56 -1.30
CA SER A 58 7.88 5.94 -2.29
C SER A 58 9.35 5.87 -1.86
N GLN A 59 9.83 6.88 -1.14
CA GLN A 59 11.21 7.01 -0.68
C GLN A 59 11.34 7.66 0.70
N GLN A 60 10.23 7.75 1.45
CA GLN A 60 10.20 8.36 2.78
C GLN A 60 9.56 7.40 3.77
N ARG A 61 10.11 7.35 4.97
CA ARG A 61 9.54 6.56 6.07
C ARG A 61 8.18 7.15 6.46
N SER A 62 7.18 6.29 6.61
CA SER A 62 5.82 6.63 7.03
C SER A 62 5.42 5.91 8.31
N GLY A 63 6.40 5.67 9.19
CA GLY A 63 6.13 5.14 10.53
C GLY A 63 5.39 6.17 11.39
N PRO A 64 4.92 5.78 12.58
CA PRO A 64 3.96 6.55 13.38
C PRO A 64 4.50 7.93 13.78
N ASN A 65 5.81 8.04 13.99
CA ASN A 65 6.46 9.28 14.42
C ASN A 65 7.11 10.08 13.28
N SER A 66 7.04 9.61 12.03
CA SER A 66 7.65 10.34 10.91
C SER A 66 6.83 11.55 10.50
N LEU A 67 7.47 12.56 9.90
CA LEU A 67 6.75 13.74 9.36
C LEU A 67 5.67 13.35 8.35
N VAL A 68 5.96 12.36 7.51
CA VAL A 68 4.99 11.82 6.55
C VAL A 68 3.84 11.13 7.26
N GLY A 69 4.10 10.29 8.27
CA GLY A 69 3.06 9.63 9.05
C GLY A 69 2.16 10.62 9.80
N LYS A 70 2.75 11.64 10.42
CA LYS A 70 2.02 12.72 11.11
C LYS A 70 1.14 13.53 10.16
N PHE A 71 1.62 13.84 8.96
CA PHE A 71 0.82 14.53 7.95
C PHE A 71 -0.35 13.66 7.45
N LEU A 72 -0.10 12.38 7.16
CA LEU A 72 -1.11 11.45 6.64
C LEU A 72 -2.12 10.99 7.69
N SER A 73 -1.89 11.23 8.98
CA SER A 73 -2.82 10.92 10.07
C SER A 73 -3.68 12.12 10.51
N GLN A 74 -3.54 13.27 9.85
CA GLN A 74 -4.35 14.45 10.17
C GLN A 74 -5.85 14.19 9.94
N LYS A 75 -6.67 14.59 10.92
CA LYS A 75 -8.13 14.43 10.93
C LYS A 75 -8.79 15.79 11.23
N PRO A 76 -9.56 16.38 10.29
CA PRO A 76 -9.72 15.95 8.90
C PRO A 76 -8.41 16.06 8.10
N PHE A 77 -8.27 15.23 7.06
CA PHE A 77 -7.12 15.32 6.15
C PHE A 77 -7.19 16.63 5.34
N PRO A 78 -6.09 17.41 5.21
CA PRO A 78 -6.15 18.79 4.69
C PRO A 78 -6.36 18.90 3.17
N VAL A 79 -6.42 17.77 2.44
CA VAL A 79 -6.59 17.77 0.98
C VAL A 79 -7.87 17.03 0.60
N THR A 80 -8.84 17.76 0.06
CA THR A 80 -10.09 17.21 -0.49
C THR A 80 -10.15 17.41 -2.01
N ALA A 81 -11.01 16.63 -2.67
CA ALA A 81 -11.28 16.76 -4.10
C ALA A 81 -11.79 18.16 -4.44
N GLU A 82 -12.71 18.70 -3.65
CA GLU A 82 -13.26 20.04 -3.84
C GLU A 82 -12.16 21.11 -3.83
N LEU A 83 -11.27 21.09 -2.82
CA LEU A 83 -10.17 22.06 -2.73
C LEU A 83 -9.24 21.99 -3.95
N ILE A 84 -8.95 20.78 -4.43
CA ILE A 84 -8.09 20.60 -5.61
C ILE A 84 -8.81 21.01 -6.90
N GLU A 85 -10.09 20.70 -7.05
CA GLU A 85 -10.89 21.08 -8.23
C GLU A 85 -11.01 22.61 -8.36
N ASN A 86 -11.10 23.31 -7.23
CA ASN A 86 -11.20 24.78 -7.17
C ASN A 86 -9.84 25.50 -7.20
N SER A 87 -8.73 24.77 -7.14
CA SER A 87 -7.39 25.38 -7.20
C SER A 87 -7.01 25.75 -8.65
N GLU A 88 -6.56 26.98 -8.86
CA GLU A 88 -6.08 27.44 -10.17
C GLU A 88 -4.85 26.64 -10.65
N ASN A 89 -3.95 26.33 -9.71
CA ASN A 89 -2.74 25.55 -9.97
C ASN A 89 -2.56 24.45 -8.92
N LYS A 90 -3.01 23.25 -9.25
CA LYS A 90 -3.00 22.06 -8.38
C LYS A 90 -1.60 21.68 -7.92
N GLU A 91 -0.61 21.74 -8.82
CA GLU A 91 0.78 21.44 -8.49
C GLU A 91 1.31 22.40 -7.43
N LYS A 92 1.13 23.71 -7.63
CA LYS A 92 1.56 24.74 -6.68
C LYS A 92 0.83 24.61 -5.35
N PHE A 93 -0.48 24.36 -5.39
CA PHE A 93 -1.32 24.20 -4.20
C PHE A 93 -0.85 23.02 -3.34
N ILE A 94 -0.71 21.82 -3.92
CA ILE A 94 -0.23 20.64 -3.19
C ILE A 94 1.19 20.81 -2.67
N LYS A 95 2.07 21.40 -3.49
CA LYS A 95 3.44 21.70 -3.04
C LYS A 95 3.44 22.61 -1.82
N GLN A 96 2.56 23.61 -1.77
CA GLN A 96 2.45 24.50 -0.62
C GLN A 96 1.95 23.75 0.63
N ILE A 97 0.95 22.87 0.49
CA ILE A 97 0.48 22.04 1.61
C ILE A 97 1.61 21.17 2.15
N PHE A 98 2.41 20.53 1.27
CA PHE A 98 3.58 19.76 1.69
C PHE A 98 4.58 20.61 2.48
N LEU A 99 4.93 21.79 1.97
CA LEU A 99 5.87 22.70 2.63
C LEU A 99 5.38 23.18 3.99
N THR A 100 4.11 23.58 4.10
CA THR A 100 3.50 24.03 5.35
C THR A 100 3.48 22.92 6.41
N ASN A 101 3.47 21.65 5.99
CA ASN A 101 3.57 20.48 6.89
C ASN A 101 5.03 19.98 7.07
N GLY A 102 6.03 20.79 6.71
CA GLY A 102 7.45 20.45 6.90
C GLY A 102 7.98 19.37 5.96
N LEU A 103 7.21 18.99 4.93
CA LEU A 103 7.64 18.01 3.93
C LEU A 103 8.47 18.73 2.85
N THR A 104 9.71 18.30 2.65
CA THR A 104 10.65 18.95 1.71
C THR A 104 11.20 18.00 0.66
N ARG A 105 11.25 16.70 0.95
CA ARG A 105 11.90 15.72 0.07
C ARG A 105 11.01 15.35 -1.12
N PHE A 106 11.56 15.45 -2.32
CA PHE A 106 10.90 15.16 -3.61
C PHE A 106 9.59 15.92 -3.87
N ILE A 107 9.29 17.00 -3.13
CA ILE A 107 8.00 17.70 -3.23
C ILE A 107 7.70 18.19 -4.65
N ASN A 108 8.69 18.69 -5.39
CA ASN A 108 8.51 19.14 -6.78
C ASN A 108 8.03 18.01 -7.69
N LYS A 109 8.63 16.82 -7.53
CA LYS A 109 8.27 15.63 -8.31
C LYS A 109 6.89 15.12 -7.89
N ASN A 110 6.64 15.03 -6.60
CA ASN A 110 5.40 14.50 -6.04
C ASN A 110 4.20 15.42 -6.35
N SER A 111 4.35 16.73 -6.24
CA SER A 111 3.30 17.70 -6.59
C SER A 111 2.95 17.64 -8.08
N LYS A 112 3.97 17.56 -8.93
CA LYS A 112 3.79 17.41 -10.38
C LYS A 112 3.06 16.12 -10.73
N TYR A 113 3.49 15.00 -10.16
CA TYR A 113 2.86 13.69 -10.40
C TYR A 113 1.42 13.64 -9.89
N PHE A 114 1.16 14.22 -8.72
CA PHE A 114 -0.19 14.36 -8.21
C PHE A 114 -1.08 15.15 -9.18
N SER A 115 -0.63 16.32 -9.64
CA SER A 115 -1.41 17.15 -10.57
C SER A 115 -1.76 16.39 -11.85
N ILE A 116 -0.78 15.73 -12.47
CA ILE A 116 -0.99 14.92 -13.68
C ILE A 116 -2.02 13.82 -13.43
N ASN A 117 -1.87 13.06 -12.34
CA ASN A 117 -2.77 11.96 -12.01
C ASN A 117 -4.19 12.46 -11.73
N PHE A 118 -4.32 13.56 -10.99
CA PHE A 118 -5.61 14.17 -10.69
C PHE A 118 -6.34 14.61 -11.95
N ASP A 119 -5.64 15.32 -12.84
CA ASP A 119 -6.21 15.80 -14.10
C ASP A 119 -6.65 14.63 -15.00
N GLU A 120 -5.89 13.54 -15.05
CA GLU A 120 -6.28 12.32 -15.76
C GLU A 120 -7.50 11.62 -15.13
N LEU A 121 -7.60 11.56 -13.80
CA LEU A 121 -8.79 11.03 -13.12
C LEU A 121 -10.02 11.87 -13.41
N LYS A 122 -9.90 13.20 -13.35
CA LYS A 122 -11.00 14.12 -13.64
C LYS A 122 -11.43 14.03 -15.11
N LYS A 123 -10.48 14.01 -16.04
CA LYS A 123 -10.72 13.89 -17.48
C LYS A 123 -11.48 12.62 -17.84
N ASN A 124 -11.16 11.49 -17.21
CA ASN A 124 -11.86 10.22 -17.41
C ASN A 124 -13.06 10.06 -16.46
N ASN A 125 -13.64 11.16 -15.98
CA ASN A 125 -14.82 11.20 -15.13
C ASN A 125 -14.78 10.21 -13.95
N TRP A 126 -13.61 10.09 -13.32
CA TRP A 126 -13.39 9.22 -12.16
C TRP A 126 -13.75 7.74 -12.39
N GLU A 127 -13.63 7.23 -13.62
CA GLU A 127 -13.89 5.82 -13.95
C GLU A 127 -13.13 4.82 -13.08
N LEU A 128 -12.00 5.21 -12.50
CA LEU A 128 -11.27 4.40 -11.54
C LEU A 128 -12.12 4.00 -10.33
N ILE A 129 -13.02 4.86 -9.85
CA ILE A 129 -13.91 4.55 -8.72
C ILE A 129 -14.75 3.31 -9.05
N LYS A 130 -15.34 3.24 -10.24
CA LYS A 130 -16.13 2.09 -10.69
C LYS A 130 -15.31 0.79 -10.72
N LYS A 131 -14.04 0.87 -11.15
CA LYS A 131 -13.13 -0.29 -11.15
C LYS A 131 -12.81 -0.76 -9.74
N LEU A 132 -12.63 0.17 -8.79
CA LEU A 132 -12.37 -0.12 -7.39
C LEU A 132 -13.60 -0.72 -6.70
N GLU A 133 -14.80 -0.20 -6.97
CA GLU A 133 -16.08 -0.74 -6.49
C GLU A 133 -16.31 -2.16 -7.03
N TYR A 134 -16.05 -2.38 -8.32
CA TYR A 134 -16.13 -3.71 -8.92
C TYR A 134 -15.15 -4.69 -8.26
N LEU A 135 -13.90 -4.26 -8.01
CA LEU A 135 -12.93 -5.08 -7.29
C LEU A 135 -13.42 -5.40 -5.87
N ASN A 136 -14.00 -4.43 -5.16
CA ASN A 136 -14.53 -4.66 -3.82
C ASN A 136 -15.60 -5.75 -3.79
N ALA A 137 -16.48 -5.78 -4.80
CA ALA A 137 -17.54 -6.77 -4.92
C ALA A 137 -17.06 -8.14 -5.44
N ASN A 138 -15.97 -8.19 -6.21
CA ASN A 138 -15.51 -9.38 -6.95
C ASN A 138 -14.05 -9.72 -6.65
N GLN A 139 -13.64 -9.59 -5.39
CA GLN A 139 -12.25 -9.69 -4.99
C GLN A 139 -11.70 -11.12 -5.12
N THR A 140 -10.65 -11.29 -5.92
CA THR A 140 -9.87 -12.52 -6.10
C THR A 140 -8.38 -12.17 -6.17
N LYS A 141 -7.49 -13.18 -6.05
CA LYS A 141 -6.04 -13.01 -6.25
C LYS A 141 -5.73 -12.31 -7.59
N ASN A 142 -6.37 -12.78 -8.67
CA ASN A 142 -6.13 -12.26 -10.02
C ASN A 142 -6.69 -10.85 -10.21
N SER A 143 -7.90 -10.57 -9.73
CA SER A 143 -8.51 -9.25 -9.91
C SER A 143 -7.74 -8.14 -9.15
N GLU A 144 -7.19 -8.45 -7.97
CA GLU A 144 -6.31 -7.53 -7.25
C GLU A 144 -5.02 -7.24 -8.03
N ARG A 145 -4.38 -8.29 -8.58
CA ARG A 145 -3.15 -8.17 -9.38
C ARG A 145 -3.38 -7.36 -10.65
N GLU A 146 -4.43 -7.69 -11.40
CA GLU A 146 -4.78 -7.00 -12.64
C GLU A 146 -5.02 -5.51 -12.40
N LEU A 147 -5.76 -5.15 -11.33
CA LEU A 147 -5.98 -3.75 -11.02
C LEU A 147 -4.70 -3.06 -10.53
N ALA A 148 -3.85 -3.73 -9.75
CA ALA A 148 -2.56 -3.18 -9.33
C ALA A 148 -1.65 -2.90 -10.53
N ASP A 149 -1.58 -3.82 -11.49
CA ASP A 149 -0.75 -3.65 -12.69
C ASP A 149 -1.32 -2.59 -13.63
N TYR A 150 -2.66 -2.50 -13.73
CA TYR A 150 -3.33 -1.38 -14.40
C TYR A 150 -2.94 -0.03 -13.76
N LEU A 151 -3.02 0.08 -12.42
CA LEU A 151 -2.70 1.31 -11.69
C LEU A 151 -1.25 1.74 -11.89
N LYS A 152 -0.30 0.80 -11.90
CA LYS A 152 1.12 1.05 -12.19
C LYS A 152 1.31 1.77 -13.53
N LEU A 153 0.57 1.35 -14.56
CA LEU A 153 0.68 1.92 -15.90
C LEU A 153 -0.02 3.27 -16.03
N ARG A 154 -1.06 3.50 -15.23
CA ARG A 154 -1.91 4.69 -15.33
C ARG A 154 -1.49 5.85 -14.45
N LEU A 155 -0.95 5.58 -13.25
CA LEU A 155 -0.63 6.62 -12.28
C LEU A 155 0.88 6.93 -12.30
N LYS A 156 1.22 8.19 -12.59
CA LYS A 156 2.60 8.67 -12.51
C LYS A 156 3.12 8.57 -11.08
N GLY A 157 4.35 8.08 -10.95
CA GLY A 157 4.98 7.81 -9.66
C GLY A 157 4.64 6.45 -9.06
N PHE A 158 3.77 5.65 -9.71
CA PHE A 158 3.42 4.33 -9.22
C PHE A 158 4.33 3.26 -9.86
N GLY A 159 4.96 2.48 -8.99
CA GLY A 159 5.60 1.21 -9.35
C GLY A 159 4.77 0.02 -8.85
N PRO A 160 5.32 -1.21 -8.96
CA PRO A 160 4.65 -2.41 -8.45
C PRO A 160 4.19 -2.27 -6.99
N LYS A 161 5.09 -1.84 -6.10
CA LYS A 161 4.79 -1.58 -4.68
C LYS A 161 3.67 -0.56 -4.49
N GLN A 162 3.81 0.63 -5.07
CA GLN A 162 2.91 1.75 -4.77
C GLN A 162 1.48 1.53 -5.27
N SER A 163 1.31 0.75 -6.34
CA SER A 163 -0.01 0.35 -6.82
C SER A 163 -0.73 -0.57 -5.83
N ARG A 164 0.02 -1.45 -5.16
CA ARG A 164 -0.51 -2.35 -4.12
C ARG A 164 -0.73 -1.62 -2.81
N ASN A 165 0.16 -0.70 -2.43
CA ASN A 165 -0.06 0.22 -1.31
C ASN A 165 -1.36 1.01 -1.48
N PHE A 166 -1.64 1.49 -2.71
CA PHE A 166 -2.85 2.26 -3.00
C PHE A 166 -4.12 1.43 -2.77
N LEU A 167 -4.19 0.23 -3.37
CA LEU A 167 -5.31 -0.68 -3.15
C LEU A 167 -5.43 -1.06 -1.67
N GLN A 168 -4.30 -1.33 -1.02
CA GLN A 168 -4.26 -1.75 0.38
C GLN A 168 -4.72 -0.63 1.32
N ALA A 169 -4.36 0.62 1.07
CA ALA A 169 -4.83 1.78 1.83
C ALA A 169 -6.34 2.02 1.66
N LEU A 170 -6.89 1.68 0.50
CA LEU A 170 -8.33 1.69 0.24
C LEU A 170 -9.06 0.47 0.82
N GLY A 171 -8.36 -0.48 1.45
CA GLY A 171 -8.96 -1.71 1.98
C GLY A 171 -9.28 -2.77 0.92
N LEU A 172 -8.72 -2.64 -0.28
CA LEU A 172 -9.06 -3.44 -1.47
C LEU A 172 -8.05 -4.55 -1.77
N THR A 173 -7.20 -4.92 -0.81
CA THR A 173 -6.33 -6.08 -0.92
C THR A 173 -6.58 -7.07 0.21
N LYS A 174 -6.70 -8.35 -0.12
CA LYS A 174 -6.51 -9.49 0.79
C LYS A 174 -5.29 -10.30 0.36
N TYR A 175 -5.06 -10.41 -0.94
CA TYR A 175 -4.17 -11.37 -1.54
C TYR A 175 -2.90 -10.76 -2.14
N GLU A 176 -2.96 -9.55 -2.69
CA GLU A 176 -1.78 -8.83 -3.16
C GLU A 176 -1.06 -8.14 -2.00
N ILE A 177 0.27 -8.11 -2.09
CA ILE A 177 1.16 -7.58 -1.06
C ILE A 177 2.12 -6.52 -1.64
N PRO A 178 2.28 -5.35 -1.00
CA PRO A 178 3.35 -4.42 -1.35
C PRO A 178 4.72 -4.97 -0.93
N LEU A 179 5.58 -5.31 -1.90
CA LEU A 179 6.94 -5.75 -1.64
C LEU A 179 7.86 -4.55 -1.52
N ASP A 180 8.59 -4.48 -0.42
CA ASP A 180 9.64 -3.50 -0.20
C ASP A 180 10.87 -4.13 0.47
N SER A 181 11.89 -3.33 0.73
CA SER A 181 13.14 -3.82 1.29
C SER A 181 12.98 -4.51 2.65
N ARG A 182 11.96 -4.17 3.46
CA ARG A 182 11.70 -4.82 4.74
C ARG A 182 11.15 -6.22 4.55
N ILE A 183 10.15 -6.38 3.68
CA ILE A 183 9.62 -7.70 3.31
C ILE A 183 10.73 -8.57 2.71
N ILE A 184 11.57 -8.01 1.84
CA ILE A 184 12.69 -8.75 1.25
C ILE A 184 13.74 -9.15 2.29
N SER A 185 14.10 -8.26 3.21
CA SER A 185 15.02 -8.60 4.32
C SER A 185 14.43 -9.72 5.15
N TRP A 186 13.18 -9.58 5.56
CA TRP A 186 12.47 -10.56 6.38
C TRP A 186 12.43 -11.94 5.69
N LEU A 187 12.12 -12.00 4.40
CA LEU A 187 12.07 -13.26 3.65
C LEU A 187 13.45 -13.91 3.53
N ASN A 188 14.50 -13.12 3.31
CA ASN A 188 15.86 -13.65 3.29
C ASN A 188 16.25 -14.23 4.66
N ASP A 189 15.93 -13.55 5.75
CA ASP A 189 16.21 -14.01 7.12
C ASP A 189 15.35 -15.23 7.51
N PHE A 190 14.12 -15.29 7.02
CA PHE A 190 13.20 -16.42 7.17
C PHE A 190 13.75 -17.71 6.53
N GLY A 191 14.60 -17.57 5.50
CA GLY A 191 15.16 -18.67 4.73
C GLY A 191 14.43 -18.91 3.40
N PHE A 192 13.93 -17.86 2.74
CA PHE A 192 13.33 -18.00 1.41
C PHE A 192 14.29 -18.74 0.46
N PRO A 193 13.82 -19.70 -0.35
CA PRO A 193 14.68 -20.68 -1.03
C PRO A 193 15.61 -20.07 -2.09
N ILE A 194 15.41 -18.81 -2.45
CA ILE A 194 16.28 -18.05 -3.34
C ILE A 194 16.56 -16.72 -2.67
N LYS A 195 17.84 -16.30 -2.66
CA LYS A 195 18.21 -14.99 -2.15
C LYS A 195 17.55 -13.89 -2.98
N LEU A 196 16.76 -13.06 -2.32
CA LEU A 196 15.99 -11.99 -2.94
C LEU A 196 16.74 -10.66 -2.92
N SER A 197 16.51 -9.82 -3.93
CA SER A 197 17.06 -8.47 -4.03
C SER A 197 15.96 -7.43 -4.17
N SER A 198 15.98 -6.42 -3.31
CA SER A 198 15.04 -5.29 -3.37
C SER A 198 15.21 -4.43 -4.62
N THR A 199 16.39 -4.46 -5.26
CA THR A 199 16.67 -3.70 -6.48
C THR A 199 15.89 -4.20 -7.69
N LEU A 200 15.48 -5.47 -7.68
CA LEU A 200 14.75 -6.11 -8.78
C LEU A 200 13.23 -5.95 -8.66
N LEU A 201 12.72 -5.37 -7.57
CA LEU A 201 11.28 -5.17 -7.36
C LEU A 201 10.61 -4.19 -8.33
N SER A 202 11.37 -3.53 -9.18
CA SER A 202 10.83 -2.73 -10.28
C SER A 202 10.42 -3.58 -11.49
N ASP A 203 10.97 -4.79 -11.63
CA ASP A 203 10.62 -5.75 -12.67
C ASP A 203 9.34 -6.51 -12.30
N ASN A 204 8.39 -6.56 -13.24
CA ASN A 204 7.08 -7.16 -12.98
C ASN A 204 7.17 -8.68 -12.79
N ASN A 205 7.96 -9.37 -13.60
CA ASN A 205 8.04 -10.82 -13.54
C ASN A 205 8.70 -11.26 -12.22
N TYR A 206 9.77 -10.57 -11.83
CA TYR A 206 10.41 -10.77 -10.53
C TYR A 206 9.44 -10.47 -9.38
N TYR A 207 8.72 -9.34 -9.45
CA TYR A 207 7.76 -8.98 -8.41
C TYR A 207 6.65 -10.03 -8.27
N HIS A 208 6.04 -10.45 -9.39
CA HIS A 208 4.99 -11.46 -9.40
C HIS A 208 5.50 -12.80 -8.88
N PHE A 209 6.68 -13.23 -9.30
CA PHE A 209 7.31 -14.47 -8.82
C PHE A 209 7.46 -14.49 -7.29
N VAL A 210 7.99 -13.40 -6.71
CA VAL A 210 8.13 -13.28 -5.25
C VAL A 210 6.75 -13.23 -4.57
N SER A 211 5.82 -12.46 -5.13
CA SER A 211 4.45 -12.34 -4.63
C SER A 211 3.73 -13.69 -4.62
N ASP A 212 3.90 -14.51 -5.65
CA ASP A 212 3.30 -15.85 -5.76
C ASP A 212 3.79 -16.76 -4.64
N GLY A 213 5.09 -16.73 -4.32
CA GLY A 213 5.65 -17.52 -3.21
C GLY A 213 5.10 -17.10 -1.84
N ILE A 214 4.95 -15.80 -1.61
CA ILE A 214 4.33 -15.29 -0.38
C ILE A 214 2.85 -15.67 -0.31
N GLN A 215 2.12 -15.56 -1.42
CA GLN A 215 0.71 -15.93 -1.49
C GLN A 215 0.50 -17.41 -1.18
N GLU A 216 1.33 -18.29 -1.74
CA GLU A 216 1.24 -19.73 -1.46
C GLU A 216 1.60 -20.04 -0.01
N LEU A 217 2.63 -19.41 0.54
CA LEU A 217 3.02 -19.54 1.94
C LEU A 217 1.90 -19.10 2.89
N CYS A 218 1.30 -17.93 2.62
CA CYS A 218 0.20 -17.37 3.40
C CYS A 218 -1.04 -18.26 3.32
N GLU A 219 -1.39 -18.77 2.13
CA GLU A 219 -2.51 -19.68 1.94
C GLU A 219 -2.34 -20.99 2.72
N LYS A 220 -1.15 -21.61 2.68
CA LYS A 220 -0.85 -22.80 3.50
C LYS A 220 -0.91 -22.53 4.99
N ALA A 221 -0.65 -21.29 5.40
CA ALA A 221 -0.72 -20.85 6.78
C ALA A 221 -2.12 -20.36 7.22
N ASP A 222 -3.11 -20.33 6.32
CA ASP A 222 -4.45 -19.76 6.56
C ASP A 222 -4.39 -18.30 7.06
N ILE A 223 -3.51 -17.52 6.43
CA ILE A 223 -3.29 -16.10 6.69
C ILE A 223 -3.43 -15.34 5.38
N TYR A 224 -4.03 -14.15 5.42
CA TYR A 224 -4.07 -13.29 4.23
C TYR A 224 -2.75 -12.54 4.04
N PRO A 225 -2.21 -12.45 2.80
CA PRO A 225 -1.01 -11.67 2.51
C PRO A 225 -1.01 -10.23 3.05
N CYS A 226 -2.16 -9.53 3.06
CA CYS A 226 -2.24 -8.19 3.63
C CYS A 226 -2.03 -8.15 5.16
N VAL A 227 -2.35 -9.25 5.87
CA VAL A 227 -2.12 -9.41 7.32
C VAL A 227 -0.63 -9.66 7.56
N PHE A 228 -0.01 -10.52 6.75
CA PHE A 228 1.42 -10.76 6.80
C PHE A 228 2.24 -9.48 6.53
N ASP A 229 1.85 -8.70 5.51
CA ASP A 229 2.43 -7.38 5.25
C ASP A 229 2.37 -6.47 6.47
N ALA A 230 1.20 -6.35 7.11
CA ALA A 230 1.04 -5.45 8.24
C ALA A 230 1.91 -5.85 9.43
N VAL A 231 2.07 -7.14 9.67
CA VAL A 231 2.95 -7.66 10.72
C VAL A 231 4.41 -7.34 10.43
N VAL A 232 4.91 -7.68 9.24
CA VAL A 232 6.31 -7.40 8.89
C VAL A 232 6.56 -5.89 8.81
N PHE A 233 5.58 -5.09 8.39
CA PHE A 233 5.73 -3.64 8.34
C PHE A 233 5.88 -3.04 9.75
N SER A 234 5.00 -3.43 10.67
CA SER A 234 4.90 -2.86 12.01
C SER A 234 5.95 -3.39 12.98
N SER A 235 6.54 -4.56 12.73
CA SER A 235 7.64 -5.10 13.54
C SER A 235 8.91 -4.22 13.55
N PHE A 236 9.02 -3.24 12.64
CA PHE A 236 10.11 -2.26 12.59
C PHE A 236 9.81 -0.94 13.33
N ASP A 237 8.61 -0.79 13.90
CA ASP A 237 8.12 0.46 14.49
C ASP A 237 7.88 0.35 16.02
N ASN A 238 8.46 -0.65 16.68
CA ASN A 238 8.54 -0.77 18.15
C ASN A 238 7.20 -0.55 18.91
N ASP A 239 6.09 -1.06 18.37
CA ASP A 239 4.74 -0.93 18.95
C ASP A 239 4.26 0.52 19.19
N GLU A 240 4.79 1.48 18.44
CA GLU A 240 4.39 2.91 18.55
C GLU A 240 3.06 3.24 17.82
N TRP A 241 2.38 2.24 17.25
CA TRP A 241 1.13 2.43 16.51
C TRP A 241 -0.09 2.58 17.45
N THR A 242 -0.86 3.65 17.26
CA THR A 242 -2.09 3.96 18.02
C THR A 242 -3.24 4.28 17.06
N THR A 243 -4.46 4.35 17.57
CA THR A 243 -5.65 4.70 16.77
C THR A 243 -5.56 6.10 16.15
N GLU A 244 -4.83 7.01 16.80
CA GLU A 244 -4.66 8.40 16.38
C GLU A 244 -3.64 8.57 15.27
N ASN A 245 -2.55 7.79 15.27
CA ASN A 245 -1.45 7.95 14.32
C ASN A 245 -1.53 7.02 13.10
N ILE A 246 -2.58 6.20 13.05
CA ILE A 246 -2.89 5.36 11.91
C ILE A 246 -3.44 6.21 10.75
N MET A 247 -2.85 6.00 9.58
CA MET A 247 -3.22 6.63 8.32
C MET A 247 -4.46 5.93 7.74
N LEU A 248 -5.64 6.36 8.19
CA LEU A 248 -6.94 5.90 7.70
C LEU A 248 -7.87 7.08 7.41
#